data_AF-A0A7K4ILF2-F1
#
_entry.id   AF-A0A7K4ILF2-F1
#
_cell.length_a   1.000
_cell.length_b   1.000
_cell.length_c   1.000
_cell.angle_alpha   90.00
_cell.angle_beta   90.00
_cell.angle_gamma   90.00
#
_symmetry.space_group_name_H-M   'P 1'
#
loop_
_entity.id
_entity.type
_entity.pdbx_description
1 polymer ?
#
loop_
_entity_poly.entity_id
_entity_poly.type
_entity_poly.pdbx_seq_one_letter_code
_entity_poly.pdbx_strand_id
1 'polypeptide(L)'
;MKSYKRIVLLSFSFLLILAPLNILGVDTDGDGLSDADETSLANTYLPTMQFVDGELFFPASIEYHLSNSILKQKVGDTIVTVDASPTIPEISVLTNVNDNYFLENSLSFEEISQDYDQWKDVNGYFVYAHVKPDMEGSESYIVIQYWLFYAFNNGPLNDHQGDWEVIEVILNSSEEPLYASYSQHESGEKTSWANVEKVDGTHPKVYIAKGSHANYFRSYQGNLGIESDIVGDNGQMINWNELQVVLLGEEGTGSQGWLKFAGRWGALGGGAEELRGRNGPLGPKYSQDGEKWQSPASWGLGLFAVDGNWFLMNWIVANFLLIFSILIIALVIWKVYGIVKLHRKGGLRLWAFLKTKASVGIVLGIIGIVLTAMALFLPWYSVTMNIQSGPFSTDGNVDVLVIDGIRGVQVNLLGDGLVQFFGMKIPFLIIILAIVLLSILDLIGMKSARQMGRKYITGGITILIPVIII
;
A
#
# COMPACT_ATOMS: atom_id res chain seq x y z
N MET A 1 40.29 -91.13 -18.42
CA MET A 1 38.86 -91.10 -18.82
C MET A 1 38.26 -89.78 -18.34
N LYS A 2 37.65 -89.03 -19.29
CA LYS A 2 36.82 -87.79 -19.23
C LYS A 2 36.39 -87.31 -17.82
N SER A 3 36.43 -86.02 -17.44
CA SER A 3 35.81 -84.86 -18.09
C SER A 3 36.25 -83.55 -17.43
N TYR A 4 36.36 -82.48 -18.22
CA TYR A 4 36.44 -81.08 -17.78
C TYR A 4 35.18 -80.65 -17.00
N LYS A 5 35.34 -79.75 -16.02
CA LYS A 5 34.43 -78.61 -15.76
C LYS A 5 35.08 -77.59 -14.81
N ARG A 6 35.09 -76.33 -15.27
CA ARG A 6 35.49 -75.10 -14.55
C ARG A 6 34.56 -74.84 -13.37
N ILE A 7 35.09 -74.36 -12.25
CA ILE A 7 34.33 -73.58 -11.26
C ILE A 7 35.18 -72.37 -10.87
N VAL A 8 34.54 -71.21 -11.03
CA VAL A 8 35.05 -69.85 -10.80
C VAL A 8 34.93 -69.52 -9.32
N LEU A 9 35.97 -68.97 -8.71
CA LEU A 9 35.91 -68.34 -7.39
C LEU A 9 35.08 -67.05 -7.48
N LEU A 10 33.97 -66.99 -6.74
CA LEU A 10 33.23 -65.76 -6.46
C LEU A 10 33.73 -65.19 -5.13
N SER A 11 34.64 -64.23 -5.21
CA SER A 11 35.02 -63.37 -4.09
C SER A 11 33.95 -62.28 -3.96
N PHE A 12 33.08 -62.40 -2.95
CA PHE A 12 32.16 -61.32 -2.59
C PHE A 12 32.95 -60.23 -1.86
N SER A 13 33.33 -59.18 -2.59
CA SER A 13 33.77 -57.92 -2.00
C SER A 13 32.54 -57.19 -1.46
N PHE A 14 32.36 -57.18 -0.15
CA PHE A 14 31.35 -56.35 0.52
C PHE A 14 31.88 -54.91 0.55
N LEU A 15 31.60 -54.14 -0.50
CA LEU A 15 31.82 -52.71 -0.52
C LEU A 15 30.67 -52.07 0.30
N LEU A 16 30.93 -51.82 1.58
CA LEU A 16 30.08 -50.94 2.40
C LEU A 16 30.19 -49.53 1.81
N ILE A 17 29.22 -49.16 0.97
CA ILE A 17 28.97 -47.78 0.62
C ILE A 17 28.43 -47.12 1.90
N LEU A 18 29.32 -46.41 2.61
CA LEU A 18 28.92 -45.35 3.54
C LEU A 18 28.26 -44.26 2.70
N ALA A 19 26.95 -44.41 2.46
CA ALA A 19 26.13 -43.24 2.21
C ALA A 19 26.23 -42.37 3.49
N PRO A 20 26.47 -41.06 3.38
CA PRO A 20 26.27 -40.19 4.53
C PRO A 20 24.82 -40.41 4.98
N LEU A 21 24.63 -40.89 6.21
CA LEU A 21 23.35 -40.67 6.85
C LEU A 21 23.21 -39.16 6.92
N ASN A 22 22.36 -38.59 6.05
CA ASN A 22 21.75 -37.30 6.36
C ASN A 22 21.12 -37.50 7.73
N ILE A 23 21.71 -36.87 8.75
CA ILE A 23 21.00 -36.64 9.99
C ILE A 23 19.82 -35.79 9.55
N LEU A 24 18.65 -36.41 9.40
CA LEU A 24 17.40 -35.69 9.19
C LEU A 24 17.34 -34.66 10.32
N GLY A 25 17.30 -33.38 9.97
CA GLY A 25 17.08 -32.31 10.93
C GLY A 25 15.81 -32.58 11.72
N VAL A 26 15.70 -32.00 12.91
CA VAL A 26 14.42 -31.98 13.61
C VAL A 26 13.47 -31.17 12.74
N ASP A 27 12.31 -31.75 12.44
CA ASP A 27 11.18 -31.17 11.72
C ASP A 27 10.00 -31.36 12.69
N THR A 28 9.71 -30.31 13.46
CA THR A 28 8.82 -30.39 14.62
C THR A 28 7.35 -30.39 14.22
N ASP A 29 6.97 -29.69 13.14
CA ASP A 29 5.60 -29.66 12.63
C ASP A 29 5.32 -30.68 11.51
N GLY A 30 6.36 -31.32 10.98
CA GLY A 30 6.25 -32.40 10.00
C GLY A 30 5.88 -31.90 8.61
N ASP A 31 6.16 -30.64 8.29
CA ASP A 31 5.84 -30.05 6.99
C ASP A 31 6.83 -30.47 5.88
N GLY A 32 7.93 -31.12 6.25
CA GLY A 32 8.97 -31.63 5.36
C GLY A 32 10.18 -30.72 5.19
N LEU A 33 10.21 -29.57 5.86
CA LEU A 33 11.35 -28.69 6.01
C LEU A 33 11.90 -28.81 7.45
N SER A 34 13.22 -28.77 7.65
CA SER A 34 13.74 -28.87 9.02
C SER A 34 13.68 -27.52 9.73
N ASP A 35 13.47 -27.51 11.06
CA ASP A 35 13.41 -26.30 11.89
C ASP A 35 14.67 -25.41 11.71
N ALA A 36 15.82 -26.05 11.44
CA ALA A 36 17.08 -25.37 11.17
C ALA A 36 17.09 -24.66 9.81
N ASP A 37 16.49 -25.28 8.78
CA ASP A 37 16.36 -24.70 7.45
C ASP A 37 15.35 -23.56 7.46
N GLU A 38 14.21 -23.72 8.14
CA GLU A 38 13.24 -22.64 8.39
C GLU A 38 13.91 -21.43 9.03
N THR A 39 14.65 -21.66 10.13
CA THR A 39 15.40 -20.61 10.82
C THR A 39 16.41 -19.94 9.91
N SER A 40 17.14 -20.71 9.09
CA SER A 40 18.14 -20.20 8.15
C SER A 40 17.51 -19.32 7.07
N LEU A 41 16.41 -19.80 6.47
CA LEU A 41 15.68 -19.09 5.42
C LEU A 41 15.02 -17.82 5.96
N ALA A 42 14.36 -17.89 7.12
CA ALA A 42 13.79 -16.74 7.79
C ALA A 42 14.84 -15.67 8.08
N ASN A 43 16.03 -16.03 8.56
CA ASN A 43 17.08 -15.04 8.83
C ASN A 43 17.71 -14.47 7.56
N THR A 44 17.85 -15.29 6.50
CA THR A 44 18.48 -14.88 5.23
C THR A 44 17.69 -13.77 4.54
N TYR A 45 16.36 -13.82 4.62
CA TYR A 45 15.46 -12.93 3.87
C TYR A 45 14.71 -11.93 4.76
N LEU A 46 15.19 -11.67 5.99
CA LEU A 46 14.56 -10.69 6.89
C LEU A 46 14.39 -9.32 6.22
N PRO A 47 13.22 -8.67 6.34
CA PRO A 47 12.98 -7.39 5.69
C PRO A 47 13.68 -6.23 6.40
N THR A 48 14.01 -5.20 5.63
CA THR A 48 14.27 -3.84 6.13
C THR A 48 13.05 -2.99 5.85
N MET A 49 12.55 -2.26 6.85
CA MET A 49 11.30 -1.51 6.77
C MET A 49 11.57 -0.01 6.78
N GLN A 50 11.09 0.69 5.77
CA GLN A 50 11.20 2.13 5.61
C GLN A 50 9.85 2.78 5.81
N PHE A 51 9.76 3.69 6.79
CA PHE A 51 8.55 4.42 7.12
C PHE A 51 8.59 5.86 6.61
N VAL A 52 7.42 6.48 6.63
CA VAL A 52 7.22 7.91 6.39
C VAL A 52 7.37 8.68 7.69
N ASP A 53 7.86 9.92 7.60
CA ASP A 53 7.97 10.79 8.77
C ASP A 53 6.62 10.99 9.49
N GLY A 54 6.67 10.96 10.82
CA GLY A 54 5.50 11.02 11.70
C GLY A 54 4.60 9.79 11.68
N GLU A 55 5.11 8.62 11.30
CA GLU A 55 4.51 7.33 11.67
C GLU A 55 4.46 7.19 13.20
N LEU A 56 3.36 6.64 13.73
CA LEU A 56 3.12 6.46 15.15
C LEU A 56 3.34 5.02 15.59
N PHE A 57 3.05 4.04 14.71
CA PHE A 57 3.06 2.63 15.06
C PHE A 57 4.08 1.87 14.21
N PHE A 58 4.87 1.03 14.88
CA PHE A 58 5.84 0.14 14.27
C PHE A 58 5.48 -1.31 14.63
N PRO A 59 6.11 -2.33 14.01
CA PRO A 59 5.82 -3.72 14.31
C PRO A 59 6.02 -4.06 15.79
N ALA A 60 4.96 -4.52 16.42
CA ALA A 60 4.82 -4.79 17.85
C ALA A 60 4.62 -6.27 18.12
N SER A 61 4.74 -6.66 19.39
CA SER A 61 4.41 -8.02 19.79
C SER A 61 2.91 -8.18 20.07
N ILE A 62 2.37 -9.39 19.89
CA ILE A 62 1.00 -9.72 20.24
C ILE A 62 0.75 -9.59 21.74
N GLU A 63 1.78 -9.80 22.57
CA GLU A 63 1.69 -9.66 24.03
C GLU A 63 1.42 -8.21 24.43
N TYR A 64 1.99 -7.23 23.73
CA TYR A 64 1.66 -5.81 23.94
C TYR A 64 0.16 -5.58 23.79
N HIS A 65 -0.41 -6.05 22.67
CA HIS A 65 -1.83 -5.87 22.40
C HIS A 65 -2.69 -6.64 23.39
N LEU A 66 -2.36 -7.90 23.67
CA LEU A 66 -3.11 -8.73 24.60
C LEU A 66 -3.13 -8.13 26.01
N SER A 67 -2.00 -7.58 26.47
CA SER A 67 -1.89 -6.97 27.80
C SER A 67 -2.71 -5.68 27.97
N ASN A 68 -3.01 -5.01 26.86
CA ASN A 68 -3.78 -3.77 26.82
C ASN A 68 -5.25 -3.99 26.41
N SER A 69 -5.63 -5.23 26.13
CA SER A 69 -6.95 -5.58 25.58
C SER A 69 -7.82 -6.34 26.58
N ILE A 70 -9.13 -6.23 26.36
CA ILE A 70 -10.16 -7.04 26.99
C ILE A 70 -10.83 -7.93 25.93
N LEU A 71 -11.12 -9.18 26.28
CA LEU A 71 -11.82 -10.10 25.39
C LEU A 71 -13.31 -9.83 25.49
N LYS A 72 -13.92 -9.57 24.34
CA LYS A 72 -15.35 -9.35 24.19
C LYS A 72 -15.95 -10.30 23.16
N GLN A 73 -17.27 -10.40 23.20
CA GLN A 73 -18.06 -11.11 22.21
C GLN A 73 -19.24 -10.25 21.77
N LYS A 74 -19.52 -10.23 20.47
CA LYS A 74 -20.72 -9.60 19.93
C LYS A 74 -21.81 -10.65 19.71
N VAL A 75 -22.92 -10.53 20.44
CA VAL A 75 -24.10 -11.40 20.34
C VAL A 75 -25.29 -10.59 19.84
N GLY A 76 -25.61 -10.74 18.55
CA GLY A 76 -26.53 -9.82 17.87
C GLY A 76 -25.95 -8.40 17.85
N ASP A 77 -26.71 -7.41 18.34
CA ASP A 77 -26.24 -6.02 18.47
C ASP A 77 -25.65 -5.71 19.86
N THR A 78 -25.56 -6.70 20.75
CA THR A 78 -25.03 -6.51 22.10
C THR A 78 -23.57 -6.96 22.18
N ILE A 79 -22.73 -6.14 22.82
CA ILE A 79 -21.35 -6.49 23.13
C ILE A 79 -21.26 -6.88 24.60
N VAL A 80 -20.70 -8.05 24.88
CA VAL A 80 -20.46 -8.56 26.24
C VAL A 80 -18.97 -8.69 26.51
N THR A 81 -18.53 -8.34 27.71
CA THR A 81 -17.17 -8.65 28.16
C THR A 81 -17.10 -10.10 28.62
N VAL A 82 -16.16 -10.84 28.05
CA VAL A 82 -15.91 -12.26 28.35
C VAL A 82 -14.80 -12.37 29.37
N ASP A 83 -13.70 -11.64 29.14
CA ASP A 83 -12.54 -11.58 30.04
C ASP A 83 -11.94 -10.17 30.04
N ALA A 84 -11.62 -9.65 31.21
CA ALA A 84 -10.98 -8.35 31.39
C ALA A 84 -9.45 -8.42 31.32
N SER A 85 -8.85 -9.61 31.29
CA SER A 85 -7.40 -9.80 31.19
C SER A 85 -7.08 -11.12 30.47
N PRO A 86 -7.44 -11.23 29.17
CA PRO A 86 -7.34 -12.48 28.43
C PRO A 86 -5.90 -12.98 28.32
N THR A 87 -5.74 -14.29 28.37
CA THR A 87 -4.46 -14.97 28.19
C THR A 87 -4.42 -15.79 26.90
N ILE A 88 -3.21 -16.13 26.43
CA ILE A 88 -3.03 -16.97 25.23
C ILE A 88 -3.81 -18.30 25.31
N PRO A 89 -3.75 -19.08 26.43
CA PRO A 89 -4.53 -20.30 26.55
C PRO A 89 -6.05 -20.08 26.39
N GLU A 90 -6.60 -18.98 26.92
CA GLU A 90 -8.04 -18.69 26.85
C GLU A 90 -8.50 -18.33 25.44
N ILE A 91 -7.71 -17.53 24.71
CA ILE A 91 -8.08 -17.17 23.33
C ILE A 91 -7.81 -18.31 22.35
N SER A 92 -6.86 -19.21 22.65
CA SER A 92 -6.46 -20.31 21.77
C SER A 92 -7.56 -21.34 21.50
N VAL A 93 -8.59 -21.41 22.35
CA VAL A 93 -9.72 -22.33 22.19
C VAL A 93 -10.88 -21.71 21.40
N LEU A 94 -10.81 -20.42 21.08
CA LEU A 94 -11.85 -19.69 20.36
C LEU A 94 -11.57 -19.74 18.86
N THR A 95 -11.88 -20.87 18.24
CA THR A 95 -11.42 -21.21 16.88
C THR A 95 -12.47 -21.01 15.77
N ASN A 96 -13.65 -20.49 16.09
CA ASN A 96 -14.74 -20.26 15.13
C ASN A 96 -14.96 -18.76 14.87
N VAL A 97 -14.68 -18.31 13.65
CA VAL A 97 -14.83 -16.91 13.22
C VAL A 97 -16.25 -16.39 13.43
N ASN A 98 -17.26 -17.27 13.29
CA ASN A 98 -18.68 -16.89 13.40
C ASN A 98 -19.13 -16.59 14.84
N ASP A 99 -18.30 -16.88 15.84
CA ASP A 99 -18.64 -16.61 17.24
C ASP A 99 -18.45 -15.14 17.63
N ASN A 100 -17.85 -14.32 16.75
CA ASN A 100 -17.69 -12.86 16.89
C ASN A 100 -16.98 -12.43 18.19
N TYR A 101 -15.93 -13.17 18.59
CA TYR A 101 -15.01 -12.74 19.63
C TYR A 101 -14.04 -11.70 19.10
N PHE A 102 -13.59 -10.80 19.97
CA PHE A 102 -12.62 -9.77 19.61
C PHE A 102 -11.85 -9.24 20.83
N LEU A 103 -10.62 -8.80 20.59
CA LEU A 103 -9.74 -8.16 21.56
C LEU A 103 -9.87 -6.64 21.42
N GLU A 104 -10.61 -6.00 22.31
CA GLU A 104 -10.74 -4.54 22.31
C GLU A 104 -9.66 -3.93 23.19
N ASN A 105 -8.81 -3.06 22.61
CA ASN A 105 -7.85 -2.30 23.41
C ASN A 105 -8.61 -1.33 24.32
N SER A 106 -8.28 -1.36 25.60
CA SER A 106 -8.96 -0.60 26.65
C SER A 106 -8.62 0.90 26.66
N LEU A 107 -7.58 1.30 25.92
CA LEU A 107 -7.08 2.66 25.80
C LEU A 107 -7.71 3.41 24.61
N SER A 108 -7.79 4.74 24.70
CA SER A 108 -8.13 5.60 23.55
C SER A 108 -7.00 5.62 22.51
N PHE A 109 -7.27 6.10 21.29
CA PHE A 109 -6.23 6.26 20.26
C PHE A 109 -4.99 7.03 20.75
N GLU A 110 -5.21 8.17 21.41
CA GLU A 110 -4.13 9.01 21.95
C GLU A 110 -3.34 8.29 23.05
N GLU A 111 -4.03 7.52 23.88
CA GLU A 111 -3.43 6.72 24.94
C GLU A 111 -2.63 5.53 24.37
N ILE A 112 -3.17 4.83 23.36
CA ILE A 112 -2.44 3.76 22.64
C ILE A 112 -1.17 4.30 22.01
N SER A 113 -1.24 5.47 21.36
CA SER A 113 -0.06 6.09 20.75
C SER A 113 1.02 6.42 21.78
N GLN A 114 0.65 6.97 22.93
CA GLN A 114 1.60 7.31 24.00
C GLN A 114 2.18 6.09 24.72
N ASP A 115 1.33 5.08 25.00
CA ASP A 115 1.76 3.83 25.64
C ASP A 115 2.69 3.05 24.72
N TYR A 116 2.32 2.93 23.44
CA TYR A 116 3.13 2.25 22.42
C TYR A 116 4.49 2.92 22.25
N ASP A 117 4.54 4.26 22.18
CA ASP A 117 5.79 5.01 22.00
C ASP A 117 6.80 4.73 23.13
N GLN A 118 6.32 4.60 24.37
CA GLN A 118 7.13 4.21 25.52
C GLN A 118 7.52 2.73 25.49
N TRP A 119 6.58 1.87 25.09
CA TRP A 119 6.80 0.43 25.02
C TRP A 119 7.85 0.05 23.99
N LYS A 120 7.81 0.63 22.79
CA LYS A 120 8.75 0.30 21.70
C LYS A 120 10.20 0.66 22.04
N ASP A 121 10.42 1.73 22.80
CA ASP A 121 11.76 2.18 23.17
C ASP A 121 12.46 1.19 24.13
N VAL A 122 11.66 0.39 24.86
CA VAL A 122 12.16 -0.64 25.78
C VAL A 122 12.22 -2.01 25.11
N ASN A 123 11.22 -2.35 24.30
CA ASN A 123 11.03 -3.71 23.80
C ASN A 123 11.49 -3.91 22.36
N GLY A 124 11.74 -2.85 21.58
CA GLY A 124 12.13 -2.94 20.18
C GLY A 124 10.98 -3.36 19.26
N TYR A 125 11.34 -3.93 18.11
CA TYR A 125 10.42 -4.24 17.01
C TYR A 125 10.34 -5.74 16.76
N PHE A 126 9.15 -6.23 16.44
CA PHE A 126 8.89 -7.66 16.30
C PHE A 126 8.47 -8.02 14.88
N VAL A 127 8.88 -9.21 14.44
CA VAL A 127 8.41 -9.81 13.18
C VAL A 127 8.13 -11.28 13.41
N TYR A 128 7.03 -11.77 12.83
CA TYR A 128 6.63 -13.16 12.94
C TYR A 128 6.91 -13.88 11.63
N ALA A 129 7.93 -14.73 11.61
CA ALA A 129 8.37 -15.42 10.40
C ALA A 129 7.73 -16.80 10.30
N HIS A 130 7.04 -17.12 9.22
CA HIS A 130 6.49 -18.46 8.94
C HIS A 130 7.12 -18.97 7.65
N VAL A 131 7.85 -20.08 7.73
CA VAL A 131 8.48 -20.70 6.56
C VAL A 131 7.75 -22.01 6.31
N LYS A 132 7.30 -22.24 5.08
CA LYS A 132 6.50 -23.42 4.76
C LYS A 132 6.69 -23.86 3.32
N PRO A 133 6.88 -25.17 3.05
CA PRO A 133 6.76 -25.72 1.72
C PRO A 133 5.29 -25.71 1.27
N ASP A 134 5.04 -25.31 0.03
CA ASP A 134 3.70 -25.21 -0.52
C ASP A 134 3.68 -25.62 -2.01
N MET A 135 2.49 -25.90 -2.54
CA MET A 135 2.30 -26.28 -3.94
C MET A 135 1.24 -25.42 -4.61
N GLU A 136 1.56 -24.90 -5.79
CA GLU A 136 0.60 -24.22 -6.66
C GLU A 136 0.60 -24.95 -8.02
N GLY A 137 -0.53 -25.59 -8.34
CA GLY A 137 -0.63 -26.50 -9.47
C GLY A 137 0.30 -27.70 -9.35
N SER A 138 1.28 -27.83 -10.27
CA SER A 138 2.28 -28.90 -10.28
C SER A 138 3.66 -28.47 -9.80
N GLU A 139 3.82 -27.21 -9.41
CA GLU A 139 5.09 -26.63 -8.99
C GLU A 139 5.17 -26.59 -7.46
N SER A 140 6.36 -26.87 -6.92
CA SER A 140 6.63 -26.81 -5.48
C SER A 140 7.44 -25.56 -5.17
N TYR A 141 7.03 -24.88 -4.09
CA TYR A 141 7.63 -23.65 -3.60
C TYR A 141 8.01 -23.80 -2.13
N ILE A 142 8.91 -22.95 -1.67
CA ILE A 142 9.10 -22.66 -0.24
C ILE A 142 8.71 -21.19 -0.06
N VAL A 143 7.74 -20.93 0.79
CA VAL A 143 7.26 -19.57 1.05
C VAL A 143 7.73 -19.14 2.42
N ILE A 144 8.33 -17.96 2.48
CA ILE A 144 8.76 -17.31 3.71
C ILE A 144 7.86 -16.10 3.91
N GLN A 145 6.95 -16.17 4.86
CA GLN A 145 6.08 -15.05 5.24
C GLN A 145 6.66 -14.31 6.44
N TYR A 146 6.60 -12.98 6.42
CA TYR A 146 6.85 -12.14 7.58
C TYR A 146 5.58 -11.37 7.90
N TRP A 147 4.92 -11.78 8.97
CA TRP A 147 3.75 -11.13 9.51
C TRP A 147 4.16 -9.98 10.43
N LEU A 148 3.53 -8.83 10.22
CA LEU A 148 3.79 -7.57 10.90
C LEU A 148 2.53 -7.19 11.66
N PHE A 149 2.64 -7.09 12.97
CA PHE A 149 1.53 -6.69 13.83
C PHE A 149 1.70 -5.24 14.26
N TYR A 150 0.68 -4.41 14.16
CA TYR A 150 0.70 -3.03 14.65
C TYR A 150 -0.34 -2.82 15.74
N ALA A 151 -0.04 -1.94 16.69
CA ALA A 151 -0.95 -1.65 17.80
C ALA A 151 -2.29 -1.04 17.33
N PHE A 152 -2.25 -0.28 16.24
CA PHE A 152 -3.38 0.47 15.70
C PHE A 152 -3.11 0.83 14.24
N ASN A 153 -4.12 0.76 13.38
CA ASN A 153 -4.13 1.33 12.03
C ASN A 153 -4.80 2.70 12.07
N ASN A 154 -4.07 3.77 11.74
CA ASN A 154 -4.59 5.14 11.73
C ASN A 154 -4.68 5.73 10.32
N GLY A 155 -4.95 4.87 9.34
CA GLY A 155 -5.33 5.28 7.99
C GLY A 155 -6.52 6.25 8.01
N PRO A 156 -6.61 7.20 7.04
CA PRO A 156 -7.78 8.08 6.93
C PRO A 156 -9.11 7.32 6.74
N LEU A 157 -9.02 6.14 6.15
CA LEU A 157 -10.02 5.08 6.08
C LEU A 157 -9.38 3.85 6.74
N ASN A 158 -10.20 2.90 7.20
CA ASN A 158 -9.70 1.69 7.85
C ASN A 158 -8.99 1.99 9.19
N ASP A 159 -9.48 2.96 9.97
CA ASP A 159 -8.93 3.27 11.30
C ASP A 159 -9.41 2.26 12.34
N HIS A 160 -8.55 1.32 12.74
CA HIS A 160 -8.92 0.24 13.65
C HIS A 160 -7.81 -0.10 14.65
N GLN A 161 -8.22 -0.58 15.82
CA GLN A 161 -7.28 -1.16 16.79
C GLN A 161 -6.69 -2.45 16.23
N GLY A 162 -5.39 -2.68 16.49
CA GLY A 162 -4.65 -3.83 15.98
C GLY A 162 -4.52 -3.83 14.45
N ASP A 163 -3.44 -4.36 13.90
CA ASP A 163 -3.31 -4.50 12.46
C ASP A 163 -2.42 -5.69 12.10
N TRP A 164 -2.74 -6.40 11.02
CA TRP A 164 -1.94 -7.53 10.52
C TRP A 164 -1.66 -7.36 9.05
N GLU A 165 -0.38 -7.19 8.74
CA GLU A 165 0.15 -7.12 7.39
C GLU A 165 1.16 -8.25 7.14
N VAL A 166 1.41 -8.61 5.89
CA VAL A 166 2.32 -9.70 5.53
C VAL A 166 3.10 -9.41 4.26
N ILE A 167 4.38 -9.74 4.28
CA ILE A 167 5.21 -9.82 3.07
C ILE A 167 5.77 -11.23 2.90
N GLU A 168 5.89 -11.68 1.67
CA GLU A 168 6.40 -13.01 1.34
C GLU A 168 7.63 -12.93 0.44
N VAL A 169 8.54 -13.89 0.64
CA VAL A 169 9.56 -14.27 -0.34
C VAL A 169 9.26 -15.71 -0.78
N ILE A 170 9.07 -15.89 -2.09
CA ILE A 170 8.68 -17.18 -2.67
C ILE A 170 9.89 -17.76 -3.41
N LEU A 171 10.37 -18.90 -2.93
CA LEU A 171 11.49 -19.65 -3.48
C LEU A 171 10.98 -20.84 -4.31
N ASN A 172 11.77 -21.27 -5.28
CA ASN A 172 11.55 -22.58 -5.90
C ASN A 172 12.04 -23.72 -4.99
N SER A 173 11.84 -24.96 -5.42
CA SER A 173 12.30 -26.18 -4.72
C SER A 173 13.83 -26.32 -4.60
N SER A 174 14.61 -25.46 -5.25
CA SER A 174 16.07 -25.36 -5.11
C SER A 174 16.49 -24.18 -4.23
N GLU A 175 15.55 -23.62 -3.46
CA GLU A 175 15.73 -22.46 -2.58
C GLU A 175 16.16 -21.16 -3.30
N GLU A 176 15.96 -21.09 -4.62
CA GLU A 176 16.24 -19.86 -5.38
C GLU A 176 15.05 -18.91 -5.29
N PRO A 177 15.26 -17.64 -4.88
CA PRO A 177 14.18 -16.68 -4.75
C PRO A 177 13.65 -16.23 -6.11
N LEU A 178 12.35 -16.43 -6.32
CA LEU A 178 11.67 -16.13 -7.58
C LEU A 178 10.87 -14.84 -7.51
N TYR A 179 10.11 -14.64 -6.44
CA TYR A 179 9.17 -13.54 -6.28
C TYR A 179 9.17 -12.99 -4.85
N ALA A 180 8.66 -11.78 -4.72
CA ALA A 180 8.19 -11.24 -3.45
C ALA A 180 6.77 -10.69 -3.62
N SER A 181 5.96 -10.82 -2.56
CA SER A 181 4.54 -10.48 -2.55
C SER A 181 4.23 -9.66 -1.30
N TYR A 182 3.72 -8.44 -1.47
CA TYR A 182 3.52 -7.47 -0.38
C TYR A 182 2.03 -7.16 -0.24
N SER A 183 1.47 -7.37 0.95
CA SER A 183 0.07 -7.05 1.23
C SER A 183 -0.17 -5.54 1.21
N GLN A 184 -1.33 -5.16 0.68
CA GLN A 184 -1.85 -3.81 0.66
C GLN A 184 -3.35 -3.91 0.96
N HIS A 185 -3.73 -3.64 2.20
CA HIS A 185 -5.11 -3.80 2.67
C HIS A 185 -5.60 -5.24 2.42
N GLU A 186 -6.78 -5.39 1.82
CA GLU A 186 -7.36 -6.69 1.42
C GLU A 186 -6.80 -7.26 0.10
N SER A 187 -5.64 -6.77 -0.37
CA SER A 187 -5.00 -7.29 -1.58
C SER A 187 -3.47 -7.16 -1.47
N GLY A 188 -2.79 -6.93 -2.59
CA GLY A 188 -1.36 -6.71 -2.64
C GLY A 188 -0.80 -6.74 -4.05
N GLU A 189 0.50 -6.56 -4.12
CA GLU A 189 1.28 -6.62 -5.36
C GLU A 189 2.35 -7.69 -5.24
N LYS A 190 2.70 -8.31 -6.37
CA LYS A 190 3.86 -9.21 -6.48
C LYS A 190 4.82 -8.76 -7.56
N THR A 191 6.11 -8.96 -7.35
CA THR A 191 7.13 -8.72 -8.38
C THR A 191 8.19 -9.82 -8.38
N SER A 192 8.96 -9.93 -9.46
CA SER A 192 10.09 -10.86 -9.50
C SER A 192 11.15 -10.45 -8.49
N TRP A 193 11.83 -11.42 -7.89
CA TRP A 193 12.90 -11.16 -6.93
C TRP A 193 13.97 -10.21 -7.49
N ALA A 194 14.28 -10.31 -8.78
CA ALA A 194 15.21 -9.41 -9.47
C ALA A 194 14.81 -7.92 -9.39
N ASN A 195 13.52 -7.62 -9.29
CA ASN A 195 13.00 -6.24 -9.20
C ASN A 195 12.91 -5.71 -7.75
N VAL A 196 13.07 -6.56 -6.73
CA VAL A 196 13.00 -6.16 -5.32
C VAL A 196 14.24 -5.34 -4.95
N GLU A 197 14.07 -4.22 -4.26
CA GLU A 197 15.19 -3.50 -3.64
C GLU A 197 15.65 -4.26 -2.40
N LYS A 198 16.96 -4.44 -2.22
CA LYS A 198 17.50 -5.29 -1.15
C LYS A 198 18.68 -4.64 -0.46
N VAL A 199 18.80 -4.89 0.84
CA VAL A 199 19.99 -4.62 1.65
C VAL A 199 20.83 -5.91 1.70
N ASP A 200 22.15 -5.78 1.58
CA ASP A 200 23.13 -6.87 1.59
C ASP A 200 22.85 -8.04 0.62
N GLY A 201 22.04 -7.79 -0.41
CA GLY A 201 21.72 -8.73 -1.49
C GLY A 201 20.54 -9.66 -1.21
N THR A 202 20.11 -9.85 0.03
CA THR A 202 19.05 -10.80 0.41
C THR A 202 17.90 -10.19 1.22
N HIS A 203 18.11 -9.09 1.94
CA HIS A 203 17.09 -8.50 2.82
C HIS A 203 16.17 -7.56 2.04
N PRO A 204 14.90 -7.94 1.77
CA PRO A 204 14.00 -7.11 1.00
C PRO A 204 13.71 -5.77 1.69
N LYS A 205 13.76 -4.67 0.94
CA LYS A 205 13.36 -3.36 1.43
C LYS A 205 11.87 -3.16 1.19
N VAL A 206 11.14 -2.93 2.28
CA VAL A 206 9.70 -2.70 2.30
C VAL A 206 9.44 -1.24 2.63
N TYR A 207 8.63 -0.56 1.82
CA TYR A 207 8.19 0.81 2.09
C TYR A 207 6.78 0.76 2.64
N ILE A 208 6.61 1.20 3.89
CA ILE A 208 5.36 1.06 4.63
C ILE A 208 4.57 2.35 4.52
N ALA A 209 3.30 2.22 4.10
CA ALA A 209 2.39 3.35 4.03
C ALA A 209 2.06 3.88 5.42
N LYS A 210 2.03 5.21 5.52
CA LYS A 210 1.78 5.89 6.79
C LYS A 210 0.39 5.58 7.34
N GLY A 211 0.33 5.06 8.55
CA GLY A 211 -0.89 4.77 9.29
C GLY A 211 -1.67 3.53 8.83
N SER A 212 -1.73 3.24 7.52
CA SER A 212 -2.40 2.06 6.97
C SER A 212 -1.55 0.79 6.98
N HIS A 213 -0.23 0.93 7.12
CA HIS A 213 0.77 -0.15 7.12
C HIS A 213 0.87 -1.00 5.85
N ALA A 214 0.14 -0.66 4.79
CA ALA A 214 0.23 -1.31 3.50
C ALA A 214 1.69 -1.30 2.96
N ASN A 215 2.11 -2.41 2.36
CA ASN A 215 3.50 -2.68 2.00
C ASN A 215 3.78 -2.44 0.51
N TYR A 216 4.82 -1.66 0.22
CA TYR A 216 5.17 -1.26 -1.14
C TYR A 216 6.62 -1.56 -1.51
N PHE A 217 6.85 -1.80 -2.80
CA PHE A 217 8.18 -2.06 -3.35
C PHE A 217 9.02 -0.79 -3.57
N ARG A 218 8.42 0.40 -3.60
CA ARG A 218 9.09 1.69 -3.85
C ARG A 218 8.51 2.81 -2.99
N SER A 219 9.37 3.76 -2.60
CA SER A 219 8.98 4.94 -1.80
C SER A 219 7.99 5.89 -2.47
N TYR A 220 7.78 5.77 -3.78
CA TYR A 220 6.91 6.66 -4.56
C TYR A 220 5.60 6.00 -5.04
N GLN A 221 5.32 4.77 -4.61
CA GLN A 221 4.04 4.09 -4.85
C GLN A 221 2.93 4.65 -3.92
N GLY A 222 1.76 4.01 -3.87
CA GLY A 222 0.60 4.44 -3.08
C GLY A 222 -0.23 5.58 -3.70
N ASN A 223 0.36 6.35 -4.62
CA ASN A 223 -0.31 7.48 -5.28
C ASN A 223 -1.34 7.08 -6.37
N LEU A 224 -1.48 5.79 -6.67
CA LEU A 224 -2.42 5.24 -7.64
C LEU A 224 -3.27 4.18 -6.96
N GLY A 225 -4.60 4.31 -7.04
CA GLY A 225 -5.54 3.38 -6.40
C GLY A 225 -6.67 4.11 -5.68
N ILE A 226 -7.55 3.34 -5.04
CA ILE A 226 -8.71 3.87 -4.29
C ILE A 226 -8.25 4.44 -2.94
N GLU A 227 -7.34 3.74 -2.25
CA GLU A 227 -6.89 4.07 -0.89
C GLU A 227 -5.93 5.28 -0.82
N SER A 228 -5.23 5.60 -1.92
CA SER A 228 -4.36 6.78 -2.03
C SER A 228 -3.35 6.92 -0.87
N ASP A 229 -2.69 5.83 -0.51
CA ASP A 229 -1.73 5.75 0.58
C ASP A 229 -0.58 6.76 0.47
N ILE A 230 -0.05 7.13 1.63
CA ILE A 230 1.14 7.99 1.74
C ILE A 230 2.35 7.09 1.96
N VAL A 231 3.17 6.94 0.92
CA VAL A 231 4.40 6.15 0.94
C VAL A 231 5.59 7.09 0.74
N GLY A 232 6.73 6.79 1.37
CA GLY A 232 7.91 7.63 1.36
C GLY A 232 9.12 7.00 2.03
N ASP A 233 10.25 7.70 1.99
CA ASP A 233 11.54 7.29 2.56
C ASP A 233 12.15 8.34 3.49
N ASN A 234 11.31 9.23 4.01
CA ASN A 234 11.72 10.37 4.83
C ASN A 234 11.60 10.14 6.34
N GLY A 235 11.08 8.98 6.77
CA GLY A 235 10.92 8.61 8.18
C GLY A 235 11.96 7.62 8.68
N GLN A 236 11.65 6.99 9.81
CA GLN A 236 12.49 5.97 10.43
C GLN A 236 12.66 4.75 9.52
N MET A 237 13.87 4.17 9.54
CA MET A 237 14.16 2.86 8.96
C MET A 237 14.41 1.88 10.10
N ILE A 238 13.78 0.71 10.04
CA ILE A 238 14.09 -0.45 10.89
C ILE A 238 14.88 -1.42 10.02
N ASN A 239 16.16 -1.61 10.35
CA ASN A 239 17.03 -2.54 9.65
C ASN A 239 16.68 -3.98 10.02
N TRP A 240 16.98 -4.89 9.10
CA TRP A 240 16.74 -6.33 9.27
C TRP A 240 17.38 -6.91 10.55
N ASN A 241 18.47 -6.32 11.04
CA ASN A 241 19.19 -6.77 12.24
C ASN A 241 18.69 -6.13 13.56
N GLU A 242 17.68 -5.25 13.49
CA GLU A 242 17.04 -4.64 14.65
C GLU A 242 15.75 -5.38 15.07
N LEU A 243 15.35 -6.38 14.28
CA LEU A 243 14.11 -7.14 14.46
C LEU A 243 14.27 -8.29 15.44
N GLN A 244 13.29 -8.43 16.33
CA GLN A 244 13.08 -9.63 17.12
C GLN A 244 12.22 -10.60 16.31
N VAL A 245 12.84 -11.68 15.85
CA VAL A 245 12.18 -12.69 15.02
C VAL A 245 11.50 -13.73 15.91
N VAL A 246 10.19 -13.87 15.74
CA VAL A 246 9.41 -14.96 16.31
C VAL A 246 9.12 -15.95 15.18
N LEU A 247 9.84 -17.08 15.17
CA LEU A 247 9.63 -18.14 14.18
C LEU A 247 8.31 -18.87 14.50
N LEU A 248 7.42 -18.94 13.52
CA LEU A 248 6.15 -19.63 13.52
C LEU A 248 6.34 -20.95 12.77
N GLY A 249 6.18 -22.07 13.46
CA GLY A 249 6.38 -23.42 12.92
C GLY A 249 5.87 -24.48 13.89
N GLU A 250 4.97 -24.10 14.79
CA GLU A 250 4.40 -25.02 15.76
C GLU A 250 2.91 -24.70 15.91
N GLU A 251 2.01 -25.53 15.36
CA GLU A 251 0.57 -25.28 15.45
C GLU A 251 0.05 -25.34 16.92
N GLY A 252 0.15 -24.20 17.61
CA GLY A 252 -0.40 -23.95 18.93
C GLY A 252 0.03 -24.94 20.01
N THR A 253 1.33 -25.19 20.11
CA THR A 253 2.00 -25.61 21.35
C THR A 253 2.46 -24.38 22.14
N GLY A 254 2.27 -24.42 23.46
CA GLY A 254 2.80 -23.40 24.37
C GLY A 254 2.41 -21.95 24.02
N SER A 255 3.41 -21.11 23.78
CA SER A 255 3.27 -19.66 23.56
C SER A 255 2.69 -19.26 22.21
N GLN A 256 2.56 -20.18 21.24
CA GLN A 256 1.99 -19.87 19.91
C GLN A 256 0.49 -20.18 19.78
N GLY A 257 -0.17 -20.56 20.89
CA GLY A 257 -1.61 -20.86 20.91
C GLY A 257 -2.50 -19.73 20.37
N TRP A 258 -2.02 -18.49 20.37
CA TRP A 258 -2.75 -17.32 19.85
C TRP A 258 -3.03 -17.40 18.35
N LEU A 259 -2.25 -18.16 17.57
CA LEU A 259 -2.51 -18.39 16.14
C LEU A 259 -3.87 -19.09 15.89
N LYS A 260 -4.41 -19.79 16.89
CA LYS A 260 -5.72 -20.46 16.84
C LYS A 260 -6.89 -19.53 17.16
N PHE A 261 -6.62 -18.29 17.59
CA PHE A 261 -7.67 -17.33 17.88
C PHE A 261 -8.34 -16.85 16.59
N ALA A 262 -9.61 -17.21 16.43
CA ALA A 262 -10.44 -16.85 15.27
C ALA A 262 -11.16 -15.52 15.42
N GLY A 263 -11.01 -14.85 16.57
CA GLY A 263 -11.58 -13.54 16.79
C GLY A 263 -10.76 -12.42 16.14
N ARG A 264 -11.29 -11.21 16.26
CA ARG A 264 -10.66 -9.99 15.73
C ARG A 264 -9.65 -9.40 16.70
N TRP A 265 -8.55 -8.89 16.15
CA TRP A 265 -7.49 -8.17 16.85
C TRP A 265 -7.82 -6.69 16.86
N GLY A 266 -8.83 -6.30 17.64
CA GLY A 266 -9.36 -4.94 17.69
C GLY A 266 -10.88 -4.92 17.88
N ALA A 267 -11.44 -3.75 18.15
CA ALA A 267 -12.89 -3.58 18.32
C ALA A 267 -13.72 -4.15 17.16
N LEU A 268 -14.90 -4.70 17.47
CA LEU A 268 -15.88 -5.16 16.47
C LEU A 268 -17.16 -4.33 16.56
N GLY A 269 -17.34 -3.45 15.57
CA GLY A 269 -18.48 -2.56 15.44
C GLY A 269 -19.66 -3.15 14.66
N GLY A 270 -20.61 -2.27 14.29
CA GLY A 270 -21.76 -2.60 13.42
C GLY A 270 -21.42 -2.52 11.93
N GLY A 271 -22.43 -2.69 11.07
CA GLY A 271 -22.22 -2.62 9.61
C GLY A 271 -21.68 -1.28 9.11
N ALA A 272 -21.93 -0.18 9.84
CA ALA A 272 -21.33 1.12 9.52
C ALA A 272 -19.81 1.15 9.75
N GLU A 273 -19.34 0.50 10.81
CA GLU A 273 -17.91 0.40 11.13
C GLU A 273 -17.22 -0.57 10.16
N GLU A 274 -17.89 -1.66 9.79
CA GLU A 274 -17.41 -2.60 8.77
C GLU A 274 -17.22 -1.91 7.41
N LEU A 275 -18.17 -1.09 6.97
CA LEU A 275 -18.05 -0.33 5.72
C LEU A 275 -16.92 0.72 5.73
N ARG A 276 -16.48 1.15 6.91
CA ARG A 276 -15.35 2.08 7.07
C ARG A 276 -14.02 1.37 7.34
N GLY A 277 -14.03 0.04 7.43
CA GLY A 277 -12.85 -0.73 7.82
C GLY A 277 -12.47 -0.57 9.30
N ARG A 278 -13.36 -0.14 10.18
CA ARG A 278 -13.03 0.13 11.60
C ARG A 278 -13.02 -1.10 12.50
N ASN A 279 -13.36 -2.26 11.94
CA ASN A 279 -13.31 -3.52 12.67
C ASN A 279 -11.88 -4.03 12.69
N GLY A 280 -11.40 -4.44 13.86
CA GLY A 280 -10.08 -5.08 13.97
C GLY A 280 -9.96 -6.27 13.02
N PRO A 281 -8.77 -6.52 12.44
CA PRO A 281 -8.59 -7.58 11.47
C PRO A 281 -8.63 -8.96 12.13
N LEU A 282 -8.82 -9.99 11.30
CA LEU A 282 -8.61 -11.36 11.73
C LEU A 282 -7.10 -11.65 11.83
N GLY A 283 -6.71 -12.60 12.68
CA GLY A 283 -5.32 -13.01 12.81
C GLY A 283 -4.79 -13.77 11.58
N PRO A 284 -3.48 -14.06 11.53
CA PRO A 284 -2.81 -14.68 10.38
C PRO A 284 -3.53 -15.89 9.78
N LYS A 285 -3.94 -16.84 10.64
CA LYS A 285 -4.62 -18.09 10.24
C LYS A 285 -5.99 -17.90 9.57
N TYR A 286 -6.63 -16.76 9.81
CA TYR A 286 -8.02 -16.49 9.40
C TYR A 286 -8.15 -15.33 8.41
N SER A 287 -7.05 -14.61 8.12
CA SER A 287 -7.02 -13.55 7.11
C SER A 287 -7.38 -14.11 5.73
N GLN A 288 -8.27 -13.43 5.01
CA GLN A 288 -8.75 -13.81 3.66
C GLN A 288 -9.23 -15.26 3.59
N ASP A 289 -10.19 -15.62 4.45
CA ASP A 289 -10.71 -16.99 4.57
C ASP A 289 -9.62 -18.04 4.87
N GLY A 290 -8.47 -17.60 5.40
CA GLY A 290 -7.30 -18.41 5.71
C GLY A 290 -6.37 -18.67 4.54
N GLU A 291 -6.63 -18.11 3.34
CA GLU A 291 -5.84 -18.33 2.14
C GLU A 291 -4.37 -17.95 2.35
N LYS A 292 -4.12 -16.76 2.93
CA LYS A 292 -2.76 -16.27 3.24
C LYS A 292 -1.94 -17.26 4.07
N TRP A 293 -2.55 -17.99 5.00
CA TRP A 293 -1.83 -18.93 5.88
C TRP A 293 -1.79 -20.35 5.33
N GLN A 294 -2.89 -20.83 4.77
CA GLN A 294 -3.05 -22.22 4.37
C GLN A 294 -2.39 -22.51 3.02
N SER A 295 -2.48 -21.57 2.08
CA SER A 295 -1.98 -21.68 0.72
C SER A 295 -1.23 -20.40 0.31
N PRO A 296 -0.15 -20.04 1.04
CA PRO A 296 0.58 -18.79 0.82
C PRO A 296 1.14 -18.68 -0.60
N ALA A 297 1.55 -19.77 -1.24
CA ALA A 297 2.01 -19.71 -2.63
C ALA A 297 0.88 -19.29 -3.58
N SER A 298 -0.34 -19.78 -3.37
CA SER A 298 -1.51 -19.44 -4.17
C SER A 298 -1.87 -17.96 -4.02
N TRP A 299 -1.94 -17.48 -2.77
CA TRP A 299 -2.21 -16.08 -2.47
C TRP A 299 -1.14 -15.17 -3.10
N GLY A 300 0.13 -15.40 -2.78
CA GLY A 300 1.23 -14.57 -3.22
C GLY A 300 1.43 -14.57 -4.72
N LEU A 301 1.28 -15.71 -5.40
CA LEU A 301 1.36 -15.82 -6.86
C LEU A 301 0.10 -15.27 -7.57
N GLY A 302 -1.04 -15.19 -6.87
CA GLY A 302 -2.30 -14.65 -7.37
C GLY A 302 -2.39 -13.12 -7.40
N LEU A 303 -1.51 -12.41 -6.67
CA LEU A 303 -1.51 -10.95 -6.58
C LEU A 303 -1.23 -10.24 -7.91
N PHE A 304 -1.56 -8.95 -7.98
CA PHE A 304 -1.31 -8.11 -9.14
C PHE A 304 0.20 -8.03 -9.43
N ALA A 305 0.60 -8.49 -10.63
CA ALA A 305 2.00 -8.54 -11.02
C ALA A 305 2.50 -7.15 -11.45
N VAL A 306 3.57 -6.68 -10.81
CA VAL A 306 4.20 -5.39 -11.10
C VAL A 306 5.64 -5.56 -11.57
N ASP A 307 6.09 -4.64 -12.42
CA ASP A 307 7.41 -4.67 -13.05
C ASP A 307 8.06 -3.28 -13.14
N GLY A 308 9.21 -3.18 -13.81
CA GLY A 308 9.91 -1.92 -14.02
C GLY A 308 9.09 -0.82 -14.71
N ASN A 309 8.14 -1.18 -15.59
CA ASN A 309 7.27 -0.20 -16.24
C ASN A 309 6.21 0.32 -15.26
N TRP A 310 5.64 -0.56 -14.42
CA TRP A 310 4.73 -0.15 -13.34
C TRP A 310 5.41 0.83 -12.38
N PHE A 311 6.65 0.53 -11.97
CA PHE A 311 7.42 1.41 -11.09
C PHE A 311 7.74 2.74 -11.79
N LEU A 312 8.13 2.72 -13.06
CA LEU A 312 8.36 3.96 -13.82
C LEU A 312 7.08 4.81 -13.91
N MET A 313 5.92 4.20 -14.14
CA MET A 313 4.65 4.90 -14.18
C MET A 313 4.32 5.55 -12.83
N ASN A 314 4.43 4.80 -11.72
CA ASN A 314 4.25 5.33 -10.37
C ASN A 314 5.22 6.49 -10.09
N TRP A 315 6.48 6.36 -10.50
CA TRP A 315 7.46 7.44 -10.37
C TRP A 315 7.06 8.70 -11.14
N ILE A 316 6.57 8.56 -12.38
CA ILE A 316 6.09 9.69 -13.19
C ILE A 316 4.89 10.37 -12.51
N VAL A 317 3.96 9.58 -11.96
CA VAL A 317 2.78 10.10 -11.25
C VAL A 317 3.19 10.83 -9.98
N ALA A 318 4.03 10.24 -9.14
CA ALA A 318 4.55 10.86 -7.92
C ALA A 318 5.31 12.16 -8.21
N ASN A 319 6.04 12.21 -9.34
CA ASN A 319 6.82 13.38 -9.77
C ASN A 319 6.07 14.28 -10.76
N PHE A 320 4.77 14.06 -10.99
CA PHE A 320 4.01 14.76 -12.03
C PHE A 320 4.14 16.28 -11.89
N LEU A 321 4.00 16.80 -10.68
CA LEU A 321 4.06 18.24 -10.43
C LEU A 321 5.43 18.84 -10.71
N LEU A 322 6.50 18.13 -10.37
CA LEU A 322 7.85 18.57 -10.65
C LEU A 322 8.11 18.58 -12.17
N ILE A 323 7.80 17.46 -12.84
CA ILE A 323 7.97 17.32 -14.29
C ILE A 323 7.17 18.38 -15.03
N PHE A 324 5.89 18.53 -14.67
CA PHE A 324 4.98 19.52 -15.24
C PHE A 324 5.53 20.93 -15.04
N SER A 325 5.96 21.28 -13.83
CA SER A 325 6.51 22.61 -13.52
C SER A 325 7.76 22.93 -14.35
N ILE A 326 8.69 21.97 -14.48
CA ILE A 326 9.90 22.14 -15.31
C ILE A 326 9.53 22.40 -16.77
N LEU A 327 8.60 21.63 -17.32
CA LEU A 327 8.13 21.80 -18.71
C LEU A 327 7.48 23.18 -18.91
N ILE A 328 6.63 23.61 -17.97
CA ILE A 328 5.98 24.92 -18.02
C ILE A 328 7.02 26.05 -17.95
N ILE A 329 8.01 25.96 -17.04
CA ILE A 329 9.09 26.95 -16.93
C ILE A 329 9.87 27.04 -18.24
N ALA A 330 10.25 25.91 -18.85
CA ALA A 330 10.94 25.88 -20.13
C ALA A 330 10.12 26.54 -21.25
N LEU A 331 8.82 26.27 -21.32
CA LEU A 331 7.91 26.88 -22.29
C LEU A 331 7.75 28.40 -22.06
N VAL A 332 7.67 28.85 -20.81
CA VAL A 332 7.62 30.27 -20.46
C VAL A 332 8.90 30.96 -20.90
N ILE A 333 10.08 30.42 -20.57
CA ILE A 333 11.38 30.98 -20.99
C ILE A 333 11.45 31.09 -22.52
N TRP A 334 11.07 30.03 -23.24
CA TRP A 334 11.07 30.02 -24.70
C TRP A 334 10.15 31.10 -25.29
N LYS A 335 8.93 31.24 -24.77
CA LYS A 335 7.98 32.27 -25.20
C LYS A 335 8.48 33.67 -24.89
N VAL A 336 8.96 33.92 -23.67
CA VAL A 336 9.50 35.21 -23.25
C VAL A 336 10.70 35.60 -24.11
N TYR A 337 11.63 34.67 -24.38
CA TYR A 337 12.73 34.91 -25.32
C TYR A 337 12.23 35.30 -26.72
N GLY A 338 11.22 34.58 -27.24
CA GLY A 338 10.57 34.90 -28.50
C GLY A 338 9.94 36.30 -28.52
N ILE A 339 9.27 36.70 -27.43
CA ILE A 339 8.67 38.03 -27.25
C ILE A 339 9.74 39.10 -27.20
N VAL A 340 10.80 38.93 -26.42
CA VAL A 340 11.93 39.88 -26.33
C VAL A 340 12.61 40.07 -27.68
N LYS A 341 12.86 38.97 -28.41
CA LYS A 341 13.43 39.03 -29.77
C LYS A 341 12.50 39.77 -30.73
N LEU A 342 11.18 39.60 -30.59
CA LEU A 342 10.19 40.28 -31.40
C LEU A 342 10.11 41.78 -31.05
N HIS A 343 10.14 42.11 -29.76
CA HIS A 343 10.15 43.49 -29.25
C HIS A 343 11.37 44.27 -29.74
N ARG A 344 12.58 43.70 -29.66
CA ARG A 344 13.82 44.31 -30.18
C ARG A 344 13.77 44.64 -31.66
N LYS A 345 12.93 43.94 -32.43
CA LYS A 345 12.70 44.18 -33.87
C LYS A 345 11.49 45.09 -34.15
N GLY A 346 10.86 45.68 -33.12
CA GLY A 346 9.62 46.45 -33.27
C GLY A 346 8.42 45.63 -33.76
N GLY A 347 8.48 44.30 -33.61
CA GLY A 347 7.53 43.37 -34.21
C GLY A 347 6.29 43.04 -33.37
N LEU A 348 6.13 43.66 -32.19
CA LEU A 348 4.93 43.48 -31.36
C LEU A 348 3.74 44.17 -32.00
N ARG A 349 2.66 43.43 -32.25
CA ARG A 349 1.51 43.92 -33.02
C ARG A 349 0.18 43.92 -32.28
N LEU A 350 0.14 43.52 -31.00
CA LEU A 350 -1.09 43.43 -30.21
C LEU A 350 -1.92 44.72 -30.29
N TRP A 351 -1.32 45.87 -29.96
CA TRP A 351 -1.98 47.18 -30.02
C TRP A 351 -2.43 47.59 -31.42
N ALA A 352 -1.69 47.18 -32.47
CA ALA A 352 -2.08 47.46 -33.84
C ALA A 352 -3.33 46.64 -34.22
N PHE A 353 -3.39 45.35 -33.83
CA PHE A 353 -4.54 44.51 -34.12
C PHE A 353 -5.80 44.90 -33.34
N LEU A 354 -5.66 45.43 -32.12
CA LEU A 354 -6.79 45.98 -31.35
C LEU A 354 -7.50 47.15 -32.05
N LYS A 355 -6.86 47.81 -33.03
CA LYS A 355 -7.48 48.87 -33.85
C LYS A 355 -8.15 48.36 -35.13
N THR A 356 -8.11 47.04 -35.38
CA THR A 356 -8.66 46.41 -36.59
C THR A 356 -9.90 45.59 -36.28
N LYS A 357 -10.53 44.99 -37.30
CA LYS A 357 -11.63 44.02 -37.12
C LYS A 357 -11.23 42.77 -36.31
N ALA A 358 -9.93 42.48 -36.18
CA ALA A 358 -9.44 41.38 -35.34
C ALA A 358 -9.58 41.63 -33.83
N SER A 359 -9.86 42.87 -33.42
CA SER A 359 -10.06 43.27 -32.02
C SER A 359 -11.13 42.44 -31.31
N VAL A 360 -12.24 42.14 -31.99
CA VAL A 360 -13.32 41.31 -31.45
C VAL A 360 -12.79 39.94 -31.03
N GLY A 361 -12.02 39.27 -31.89
CA GLY A 361 -11.44 37.96 -31.57
C GLY A 361 -10.40 38.02 -30.45
N ILE A 362 -9.64 39.12 -30.36
CA ILE A 362 -8.70 39.34 -29.24
C ILE A 362 -9.45 39.50 -27.93
N VAL A 363 -10.49 40.35 -27.90
CA VAL A 363 -11.31 40.59 -26.70
C VAL A 363 -12.01 39.30 -26.26
N LEU A 364 -12.61 38.55 -27.19
CA LEU A 364 -13.21 37.24 -26.88
C LEU A 364 -12.18 36.26 -26.30
N GLY A 365 -10.96 36.24 -26.82
CA GLY A 365 -9.88 35.44 -26.27
C GLY A 365 -9.47 35.85 -24.85
N ILE A 366 -9.36 37.16 -24.59
CA ILE A 366 -9.09 37.69 -23.23
C ILE A 366 -10.22 37.31 -22.28
N ILE A 367 -11.48 37.46 -22.70
CA ILE A 367 -12.64 37.03 -21.92
C ILE A 367 -12.54 35.54 -21.62
N GLY A 368 -12.20 34.70 -22.61
CA GLY A 368 -11.99 33.26 -22.40
C GLY A 368 -10.90 32.96 -21.37
N ILE A 369 -9.76 33.67 -21.40
CA ILE A 369 -8.68 33.53 -20.41
C ILE A 369 -9.18 33.94 -19.02
N VAL A 370 -9.91 35.05 -18.89
CA VAL A 370 -10.47 35.52 -17.62
C VAL A 370 -11.49 34.52 -17.08
N LEU A 371 -12.39 34.02 -17.92
CA LEU A 371 -13.37 32.98 -17.54
C LEU A 371 -12.67 31.70 -17.08
N THR A 372 -11.60 31.29 -17.75
CA THR A 372 -10.78 30.14 -17.34
C THR A 372 -10.14 30.37 -15.97
N ALA A 373 -9.61 31.56 -15.72
CA ALA A 373 -9.06 31.92 -14.43
C ALA A 373 -10.13 32.01 -13.32
N MET A 374 -11.35 32.45 -13.65
CA MET A 374 -12.48 32.45 -12.71
C MET A 374 -12.96 31.03 -12.40
N ALA A 375 -12.99 30.14 -13.40
CA ALA A 375 -13.40 28.75 -13.25
C ALA A 375 -12.50 27.96 -12.26
N LEU A 376 -11.28 28.43 -11.98
CA LEU A 376 -10.41 27.85 -10.95
C LEU A 376 -11.04 27.85 -9.56
N PHE A 377 -11.89 28.83 -9.28
CA PHE A 377 -12.46 29.05 -7.95
C PHE A 377 -13.93 28.60 -7.87
N LEU A 378 -14.42 27.89 -8.89
CA LEU A 378 -15.79 27.41 -8.96
C LEU A 378 -15.82 25.87 -8.97
N PRO A 379 -16.80 25.24 -8.31
CA PRO A 379 -17.02 23.82 -8.46
C PRO A 379 -17.47 23.51 -9.90
N TRP A 380 -16.82 22.54 -10.53
CA TRP A 380 -17.16 22.09 -11.90
C TRP A 380 -18.26 21.05 -11.86
N TYR A 381 -18.24 20.20 -10.84
CA TYR A 381 -19.27 19.22 -10.55
C TYR A 381 -19.31 18.97 -9.04
N SER A 382 -20.51 18.89 -8.49
CA SER A 382 -20.69 18.53 -7.08
C SER A 382 -21.95 17.70 -6.91
N VAL A 383 -21.83 16.58 -6.20
CA VAL A 383 -22.97 15.80 -5.70
C VAL A 383 -23.04 16.04 -4.21
N THR A 384 -24.13 16.64 -3.77
CA THR A 384 -24.40 16.88 -2.35
C THR A 384 -25.51 15.95 -1.87
N MET A 385 -25.40 15.45 -0.65
CA MET A 385 -26.45 14.66 -0.03
C MET A 385 -26.88 15.26 1.31
N ASN A 386 -28.14 15.04 1.67
CA ASN A 386 -28.69 15.43 2.96
C ASN A 386 -29.55 14.27 3.47
N ILE A 387 -29.07 13.60 4.52
CA ILE A 387 -29.78 12.49 5.15
C ILE A 387 -30.42 13.00 6.44
N GLN A 388 -31.75 13.02 6.49
CA GLN A 388 -32.49 13.61 7.60
C GLN A 388 -32.71 12.65 8.79
N SER A 389 -32.41 11.37 8.66
CA SER A 389 -32.68 10.36 9.69
C SER A 389 -31.79 9.13 9.56
N GLY A 390 -31.49 8.48 10.67
CA GLY A 390 -30.69 7.25 10.73
C GLY A 390 -29.23 7.52 11.15
N PRO A 391 -28.41 6.46 11.27
CA PRO A 391 -27.04 6.57 11.79
C PRO A 391 -26.08 7.36 10.89
N PHE A 392 -26.48 7.66 9.65
CA PHE A 392 -25.73 8.48 8.69
C PHE A 392 -26.39 9.85 8.49
N SER A 393 -27.20 10.33 9.43
CA SER A 393 -27.84 11.64 9.31
C SER A 393 -26.79 12.74 9.22
N THR A 394 -27.01 13.69 8.31
CA THR A 394 -26.08 14.79 8.06
C THR A 394 -26.67 16.10 8.57
N ASP A 395 -25.84 16.97 9.14
CA ASP A 395 -26.28 18.33 9.52
C ASP A 395 -26.33 19.24 8.29
N GLY A 396 -27.32 18.97 7.43
CA GLY A 396 -27.52 19.68 6.16
C GLY A 396 -26.89 18.98 4.95
N ASN A 397 -26.64 19.77 3.90
CA ASN A 397 -26.04 19.26 2.66
C ASN A 397 -24.54 19.05 2.86
N VAL A 398 -24.08 17.84 2.58
CA VAL A 398 -22.66 17.49 2.61
C VAL A 398 -22.20 17.06 1.22
N ASP A 399 -20.97 17.46 0.86
CA ASP A 399 -20.34 17.18 -0.41
C ASP A 399 -19.89 15.70 -0.48
N VAL A 400 -20.57 14.87 -1.28
CA VAL A 400 -20.25 13.44 -1.48
C VAL A 400 -19.27 13.24 -2.63
N LEU A 401 -19.40 14.04 -3.69
CA LEU A 401 -18.43 14.11 -4.78
C LEU A 401 -18.21 15.57 -5.11
N VAL A 402 -16.95 15.98 -5.20
CA VAL A 402 -16.56 17.30 -5.66
C VAL A 402 -15.50 17.16 -6.72
N ILE A 403 -15.71 17.88 -7.83
CA ILE A 403 -14.72 18.11 -8.86
C ILE A 403 -14.54 19.62 -8.99
N ASP A 404 -13.39 20.13 -8.60
CA ASP A 404 -13.06 21.53 -8.79
C ASP A 404 -11.56 21.78 -8.98
N GLY A 405 -11.20 23.01 -9.36
CA GLY A 405 -9.82 23.37 -9.67
C GLY A 405 -8.86 23.24 -8.49
N ILE A 406 -9.34 23.41 -7.25
CA ILE A 406 -8.52 23.50 -6.03
C ILE A 406 -8.40 22.13 -5.36
N ARG A 407 -9.53 21.46 -5.14
CA ARG A 407 -9.66 20.17 -4.46
C ARG A 407 -9.39 18.97 -5.38
N GLY A 408 -9.39 19.16 -6.70
CA GLY A 408 -9.23 18.06 -7.65
C GLY A 408 -10.51 17.24 -7.75
N VAL A 409 -10.39 15.91 -7.71
CA VAL A 409 -11.52 14.98 -7.58
C VAL A 409 -11.52 14.41 -6.17
N GLN A 410 -12.59 14.64 -5.42
CA GLN A 410 -12.79 14.10 -4.08
C GLN A 410 -14.12 13.35 -4.01
N VAL A 411 -14.07 12.09 -3.59
CA VAL A 411 -15.25 11.31 -3.18
C VAL A 411 -15.17 11.15 -1.68
N ASN A 412 -16.24 11.51 -0.98
CA ASN A 412 -16.35 11.38 0.46
C ASN A 412 -17.43 10.33 0.78
N LEU A 413 -17.12 9.42 1.70
CA LEU A 413 -18.10 8.53 2.32
C LEU A 413 -18.76 9.21 3.51
N LEU A 414 -19.98 8.76 3.80
CA LEU A 414 -20.75 9.21 4.93
C LEU A 414 -20.47 8.37 6.17
N GLY A 415 -20.15 9.07 7.24
CA GLY A 415 -20.03 8.49 8.56
C GLY A 415 -20.52 9.41 9.69
N ASP A 416 -19.82 9.44 10.82
CA ASP A 416 -19.99 10.46 11.89
C ASP A 416 -19.41 11.84 11.45
N GLY A 417 -19.55 12.15 10.17
CA GLY A 417 -18.82 13.18 9.44
C GLY A 417 -18.56 12.77 7.98
N LEU A 418 -17.94 13.67 7.21
CA LEU A 418 -17.40 13.33 5.88
C LEU A 418 -16.01 12.72 6.05
N VAL A 419 -15.83 11.48 5.60
CA VAL A 419 -14.50 10.84 5.51
C VAL A 419 -14.15 10.73 4.03
N GLN A 420 -12.99 11.23 3.64
CA GLN A 420 -12.57 11.18 2.24
C GLN A 420 -12.25 9.74 1.84
N PHE A 421 -13.00 9.19 0.88
CA PHE A 421 -12.86 7.82 0.39
C PHE A 421 -11.93 7.70 -0.81
N PHE A 422 -11.99 8.67 -1.70
CA PHE A 422 -11.09 8.75 -2.85
C PHE A 422 -10.67 10.19 -3.07
N GLY A 423 -9.39 10.38 -3.36
CA GLY A 423 -8.83 11.69 -3.67
C GLY A 423 -7.79 11.61 -4.75
N MET A 424 -8.11 12.03 -5.96
CA MET A 424 -7.08 12.25 -6.95
C MET A 424 -6.40 13.59 -6.66
N LYS A 425 -5.22 13.55 -6.03
CA LYS A 425 -4.39 14.73 -5.70
C LYS A 425 -3.70 15.34 -6.94
N ILE A 426 -4.39 15.41 -8.09
CA ILE A 426 -3.90 16.20 -9.22
C ILE A 426 -4.43 17.63 -9.05
N PRO A 427 -3.58 18.62 -8.74
CA PRO A 427 -4.01 20.00 -8.61
C PRO A 427 -4.28 20.57 -10.01
N PHE A 428 -5.51 20.41 -10.48
CA PHE A 428 -5.93 21.00 -11.75
C PHE A 428 -5.67 22.52 -11.79
N LEU A 429 -5.65 23.18 -10.63
CA LEU A 429 -5.22 24.56 -10.43
C LEU A 429 -3.90 24.87 -11.14
N ILE A 430 -2.86 24.05 -10.92
CA ILE A 430 -1.53 24.30 -11.49
C ILE A 430 -1.55 24.15 -13.01
N ILE A 431 -2.30 23.15 -13.51
CA ILE A 431 -2.45 22.91 -14.94
C ILE A 431 -3.15 24.11 -15.61
N ILE A 432 -4.26 24.56 -15.04
CA ILE A 432 -5.05 25.67 -15.59
C ILE A 432 -4.31 27.01 -15.47
N LEU A 433 -3.65 27.28 -14.35
CA LEU A 433 -2.80 28.47 -14.19
C LEU A 433 -1.69 28.51 -15.24
N ALA A 434 -1.06 27.37 -15.54
CA ALA A 434 -0.07 27.28 -16.60
C ALA A 434 -0.68 27.60 -17.97
N ILE A 435 -1.88 27.10 -18.27
CA ILE A 435 -2.58 27.40 -19.53
C ILE A 435 -2.91 28.90 -19.62
N VAL A 436 -3.42 29.51 -18.55
CA VAL A 436 -3.73 30.95 -18.48
C VAL A 436 -2.46 31.76 -18.75
N LEU A 437 -1.37 31.45 -18.06
CA LEU A 437 -0.07 32.11 -18.21
C LEU A 437 0.46 32.01 -19.65
N LEU A 438 0.50 30.79 -20.21
CA LEU A 438 0.98 30.56 -21.57
C LEU A 438 0.10 31.26 -22.63
N SER A 439 -1.21 31.37 -22.37
CA SER A 439 -2.17 32.06 -23.24
C SER A 439 -1.97 33.57 -23.24
N ILE A 440 -1.68 34.17 -22.07
CA ILE A 440 -1.30 35.59 -21.94
C ILE A 440 -0.01 35.87 -22.72
N LEU A 441 1.00 34.99 -22.59
CA LEU A 441 2.25 35.14 -23.33
C LEU A 441 2.04 35.01 -24.85
N ASP A 442 1.19 34.10 -25.31
CA ASP A 442 0.83 33.97 -26.73
C ASP A 442 0.14 35.23 -27.27
N LEU A 443 -0.72 35.86 -26.47
CA LEU A 443 -1.37 37.12 -26.81
C LEU A 443 -0.35 38.26 -26.96
N ILE A 444 0.57 38.40 -26.02
CA ILE A 444 1.63 39.42 -26.05
C ILE A 444 2.54 39.21 -27.27
N GLY A 445 2.92 37.97 -27.54
CA GLY A 445 3.82 37.57 -28.63
C GLY A 445 3.19 37.46 -30.02
N MET A 446 1.94 37.87 -30.20
CA MET A 446 1.20 37.62 -31.42
C MET A 446 1.81 38.33 -32.65
N LYS A 447 1.98 37.59 -33.75
CA LYS A 447 2.47 38.13 -35.04
C LYS A 447 1.35 38.33 -36.06
N SER A 448 0.29 37.52 -35.98
CA SER A 448 -0.88 37.59 -36.86
C SER A 448 -2.16 37.13 -36.15
N ALA A 449 -3.31 37.68 -36.56
CA ALA A 449 -4.61 37.29 -36.04
C ALA A 449 -4.94 35.80 -36.32
N ARG A 450 -4.55 35.27 -37.49
CA ARG A 450 -4.77 33.86 -37.84
C ARG A 450 -3.98 32.90 -36.95
N GLN A 451 -2.72 33.24 -36.63
CA GLN A 451 -1.92 32.46 -35.68
C GLN A 451 -2.57 32.47 -34.30
N MET A 452 -3.10 33.61 -33.87
CA MET A 452 -3.75 33.73 -32.56
C MET A 452 -5.04 32.91 -32.48
N GLY A 453 -5.86 32.92 -33.53
CA GLY A 453 -7.05 32.06 -33.60
C GLY A 453 -6.72 30.57 -33.44
N ARG A 454 -5.65 30.08 -34.08
CA ARG A 454 -5.18 28.70 -33.88
C ARG A 454 -4.76 28.43 -32.44
N LYS A 455 -4.06 29.38 -31.82
CA LYS A 455 -3.62 29.27 -30.42
C LYS A 455 -4.78 29.21 -29.43
N TYR A 456 -5.84 29.99 -29.65
CA TYR A 456 -7.06 29.89 -28.84
C TYR A 456 -7.76 28.55 -29.00
N ILE A 457 -7.87 28.01 -30.21
CA ILE A 457 -8.45 26.68 -30.44
C ILE A 457 -7.63 25.61 -29.71
N THR A 458 -6.31 25.61 -29.89
CA THR A 458 -5.45 24.63 -29.20
C THR A 458 -5.53 24.77 -27.69
N GLY A 459 -5.50 26.00 -27.16
CA GLY A 459 -5.63 26.26 -25.73
C GLY A 459 -6.98 25.80 -25.17
N GLY A 460 -8.07 26.06 -25.88
CA GLY A 460 -9.41 25.59 -25.53
C GLY A 460 -9.50 24.06 -25.51
N ILE A 461 -8.94 23.37 -26.51
CA ILE A 461 -8.87 21.89 -26.52
C ILE A 461 -8.04 21.38 -25.33
N THR A 462 -6.90 22.02 -25.04
CA THR A 462 -6.04 21.62 -23.91
C THR A 462 -6.74 21.82 -22.56
N ILE A 463 -7.59 22.83 -22.40
CA ILE A 463 -8.38 23.06 -21.18
C ILE A 463 -9.41 21.95 -20.94
N LEU A 464 -9.86 21.26 -22.00
CA LEU A 464 -10.79 20.15 -21.87
C LEU A 464 -10.12 18.85 -21.45
N ILE A 465 -8.78 18.75 -21.49
CA ILE A 465 -8.07 17.51 -21.15
C ILE A 465 -8.36 17.05 -19.71
N PRO A 466 -8.29 17.89 -18.66
CA PRO A 466 -8.72 17.51 -17.32
C PRO A 466 -10.13 16.93 -17.27
N VAL A 467 -11.08 17.55 -18.01
CA VAL A 467 -12.49 17.13 -18.05
C VAL A 467 -12.69 15.79 -18.79
N ILE A 468 -11.80 15.43 -19.71
CA ILE A 468 -11.83 14.15 -20.43
C ILE A 468 -11.15 13.03 -19.63
N ILE A 469 -10.19 13.38 -18.76
CA ILE A 469 -9.47 12.44 -17.90
C ILE A 469 -10.32 12.01 -16.70
N ILE A 470 -11.13 12.93 -16.16
CA ILE A 470 -12.18 12.64 -15.18
C ILE A 470 -13.30 11.87 -15.87
#